data_AF-A0A7W8FSZ2-F1
#
_entry.id   AF-A0A7W8FSZ2-F1
#
_cell.length_a   1.000
_cell.length_b   1.000
_cell.length_c   1.000
_cell.angle_alpha   90.00
_cell.angle_beta   90.00
_cell.angle_gamma   90.00
#
_symmetry.space_group_name_H-M   'P 1'
#
loop_
_entity.id
_entity.type
_entity.pdbx_description
1 polymer ?
#
loop_
_entity_poly.entity_id
_entity_poly.type
_entity_poly.pdbx_seq_one_letter_code
_entity_poly.pdbx_strand_id
1 'polypeptide(L)'
;MAIDAARILSEIEKHTALARKADPAKMRESIAAIRVLCDLLLDDDRPAAEKPQAIPLASPQVQTVSSVNKLKEDDANGDSLFEF
;
A
#
# COMPACT_ATOMS: atom_id res chain seq x y z
N MET A 1 -11.25 -24.00 -8.72
CA MET A 1 -12.47 -23.84 -7.91
C MET A 1 -13.48 -23.19 -8.83
N ALA A 2 -14.58 -23.85 -9.19
CA ALA A 2 -15.61 -23.20 -9.98
C ALA A 2 -16.44 -22.34 -9.03
N ILE A 3 -16.17 -21.03 -9.03
CA ILE A 3 -17.02 -20.09 -8.32
C ILE A 3 -18.33 -20.00 -9.11
N ASP A 4 -19.45 -20.25 -8.44
CA ASP A 4 -20.76 -20.22 -9.10
C ASP A 4 -21.15 -18.75 -9.38
N ALA A 5 -21.10 -18.37 -10.65
CA ALA A 5 -21.45 -17.03 -11.12
C ALA A 5 -22.86 -16.61 -10.69
N ALA A 6 -23.82 -17.54 -10.64
CA ALA A 6 -25.18 -17.24 -10.22
C ALA A 6 -25.24 -16.86 -8.73
N ARG A 7 -24.40 -17.48 -7.90
CA ARG A 7 -24.28 -17.12 -6.48
C ARG A 7 -23.68 -15.74 -6.29
N ILE A 8 -22.65 -15.37 -7.07
CA ILE A 8 -22.08 -14.02 -7.01
C ILE A 8 -23.12 -12.96 -7.40
N LEU A 9 -23.86 -13.19 -8.48
CA LEU A 9 -24.90 -12.26 -8.92
C LEU A 9 -25.98 -12.06 -7.85
N SER A 10 -26.39 -13.13 -7.14
CA SER A 10 -27.34 -13.03 -6.04
C SER A 10 -26.83 -12.19 -4.86
N GLU A 11 -25.55 -12.32 -4.49
CA GLU A 11 -24.97 -11.46 -3.43
C GLU A 11 -24.83 -10.00 -3.89
N ILE A 12 -24.53 -9.74 -5.17
CA ILE A 12 -24.51 -8.37 -5.73
C ILE A 12 -25.90 -7.72 -5.60
N GLU A 13 -26.97 -8.44 -5.93
CA GLU A 13 -28.35 -7.94 -5.80
C GLU A 13 -28.69 -7.57 -4.35
N LYS A 14 -28.30 -8.43 -3.40
CA LYS A 14 -28.49 -8.21 -1.98
C LYS A 14 -27.72 -6.97 -1.48
N HIS A 15 -26.45 -6.83 -1.84
CA HIS A 15 -25.67 -5.64 -1.49
C HIS A 15 -26.22 -4.37 -2.14
N THR A 16 -26.76 -4.47 -3.35
CA THR A 16 -27.44 -3.35 -4.02
C THR A 16 -28.70 -2.92 -3.28
N ALA A 17 -29.50 -3.87 -2.81
CA ALA A 17 -30.70 -3.58 -2.01
C ALA A 17 -30.36 -2.94 -0.66
N LEU A 18 -29.27 -3.39 -0.01
CA LEU A 18 -28.77 -2.81 1.23
C LEU A 18 -28.25 -1.38 1.02
N ALA A 19 -27.44 -1.16 -0.02
CA ALA A 19 -26.87 0.16 -0.34
C ALA A 19 -27.96 1.23 -0.53
N ARG A 20 -29.08 0.88 -1.18
CA ARG A 20 -30.20 1.80 -1.44
C ARG A 20 -30.91 2.28 -0.18
N LYS A 21 -30.88 1.50 0.90
CA LYS A 21 -31.58 1.80 2.17
C LYS A 21 -30.62 2.26 3.26
N ALA A 22 -29.32 2.26 2.99
CA ALA A 22 -28.29 2.49 3.98
C ALA A 22 -27.86 3.96 4.05
N ASP A 23 -27.35 4.34 5.22
CA ASP A 23 -26.70 5.63 5.42
C ASP A 23 -25.42 5.75 4.56
N PRO A 24 -24.93 6.96 4.27
CA PRO A 24 -23.82 7.16 3.34
C PRO A 24 -22.55 6.33 3.61
N ALA A 25 -22.20 6.09 4.87
CA ALA A 25 -21.05 5.26 5.23
C ALA A 25 -21.25 3.78 4.84
N LYS A 26 -22.37 3.19 5.23
CA LYS A 26 -22.74 1.80 4.92
C LYS A 26 -23.04 1.58 3.43
N MET A 27 -23.52 2.62 2.75
CA MET A 27 -23.66 2.61 1.30
C MET A 27 -22.28 2.44 0.63
N ARG A 28 -21.26 3.18 1.06
CA ARG A 28 -19.89 3.05 0.51
C ARG A 28 -19.30 1.66 0.76
N GLU A 29 -19.54 1.08 1.93
CA GLU A 29 -19.14 -0.29 2.24
C GLU A 29 -19.84 -1.32 1.33
N SER A 30 -21.15 -1.15 1.12
CA SER A 30 -21.92 -2.04 0.22
C SER A 30 -21.44 -1.94 -1.22
N ILE A 31 -21.11 -0.74 -1.70
CA ILE A 31 -20.53 -0.53 -3.03
C ILE A 31 -19.11 -1.12 -3.14
N ALA A 32 -18.30 -1.04 -2.09
CA ALA A 32 -16.98 -1.68 -2.05
C ALA A 32 -17.09 -3.20 -2.14
N ALA A 33 -18.05 -3.81 -1.43
CA ALA A 33 -18.33 -5.25 -1.52
C ALA A 33 -18.75 -5.66 -2.94
N ILE A 34 -19.63 -4.90 -3.58
CA ILE A 34 -20.05 -5.14 -4.98
C ILE A 34 -18.84 -5.11 -5.92
N ARG A 35 -17.94 -4.13 -5.76
CA ARG A 35 -16.72 -4.04 -6.59
C ARG A 35 -15.87 -5.31 -6.48
N VAL A 36 -15.61 -5.78 -5.26
CA VAL A 36 -14.82 -7.00 -5.03
C VAL A 36 -15.51 -8.23 -5.61
N LEU A 37 -16.84 -8.32 -5.50
CA LEU A 37 -17.61 -9.43 -6.11
C LEU A 37 -17.51 -9.43 -7.64
N CYS A 38 -17.54 -8.26 -8.27
CA CYS A 38 -17.30 -8.13 -9.70
C CYS A 38 -15.86 -8.48 -10.09
N ASP A 39 -14.87 -7.99 -9.33
CA ASP A 39 -13.47 -8.28 -9.58
C ASP A 39 -13.21 -9.79 -9.47
N LEU A 40 -13.75 -10.46 -8.44
CA LEU A 40 -13.65 -11.91 -8.26
C LEU A 40 -14.23 -12.69 -9.44
N LEU A 41 -15.38 -12.27 -9.98
CA LEU A 41 -16.03 -12.94 -11.12
C LEU A 41 -15.25 -12.74 -12.43
N LEU A 42 -14.54 -11.62 -12.57
CA LEU A 42 -13.75 -11.28 -13.76
C LEU A 42 -12.30 -11.76 -13.68
N ASP A 43 -11.77 -12.00 -12.48
CA ASP A 43 -10.39 -12.44 -12.25
C ASP A 43 -10.16 -13.93 -12.55
N ASP A 44 -11.21 -14.74 -12.71
CA ASP A 44 -11.11 -16.10 -13.25
C ASP A 44 -10.52 -16.12 -14.68
N ASP A 45 -10.55 -14.99 -15.41
CA ASP A 45 -10.02 -14.86 -16.79
C ASP A 45 -8.68 -14.11 -16.88
N ARG A 46 -8.11 -13.63 -15.75
CA ARG A 46 -6.87 -12.85 -15.76
C ARG A 46 -5.66 -13.69 -15.36
N PRO A 47 -4.64 -13.87 -16.24
CA PRO A 47 -3.35 -14.37 -15.79
C PRO A 47 -2.80 -13.38 -14.76
N ALA A 48 -2.42 -13.92 -13.59
CA ALA A 48 -1.98 -13.17 -12.42
C ALA A 48 -1.13 -11.94 -12.80
N ALA A 49 -1.68 -10.74 -12.58
CA ALA A 49 -0.98 -9.49 -12.82
C ALA A 49 0.32 -9.47 -12.01
N GLU A 50 1.38 -8.99 -12.66
CA GLU A 50 2.76 -9.03 -12.20
C GLU A 50 2.91 -8.53 -10.76
N LYS A 51 3.62 -9.33 -9.96
CA LYS A 51 3.98 -8.98 -8.59
C LYS A 51 4.74 -7.65 -8.60
N PRO A 52 4.50 -6.72 -7.66
CA PRO A 52 5.24 -5.48 -7.59
C PRO A 52 6.73 -5.77 -7.44
N GLN A 53 7.51 -5.43 -8.47
CA GLN A 53 8.96 -5.54 -8.43
C GLN A 53 9.50 -4.46 -7.50
N ALA A 54 10.26 -4.87 -6.49
CA ALA A 54 10.94 -3.94 -5.60
C ALA A 54 11.96 -3.13 -6.41
N ILE A 55 11.76 -1.82 -6.47
CA ILE A 55 12.72 -0.90 -7.07
C ILE A 55 13.86 -0.71 -6.06
N PRO A 56 15.13 -1.02 -6.40
CA PRO A 56 16.24 -0.80 -5.48
C PRO A 56 16.37 0.70 -5.19
N LEU A 57 16.30 1.07 -3.91
CA LEU A 57 16.55 2.44 -3.47
C LEU A 57 18.05 2.73 -3.66
N ALA A 58 18.39 3.59 -4.62
CA ALA A 58 19.79 3.96 -4.87
C ALA A 58 20.38 4.59 -3.60
N SER A 59 21.51 4.05 -3.14
CA SER A 59 22.22 4.55 -1.96
C SER A 59 22.67 6.00 -2.18
N PRO A 60 22.50 6.91 -1.19
CA PRO A 60 23.00 8.27 -1.32
C PRO A 60 24.52 8.26 -1.42
N GLN A 61 25.06 8.80 -2.52
CA GLN A 61 26.48 9.07 -2.66
C GLN A 61 26.88 10.16 -1.66
N VAL A 62 27.69 9.77 -0.68
CA VAL A 62 28.30 10.68 0.28
C VAL A 62 29.30 11.54 -0.51
N GLN A 63 28.98 12.82 -0.73
CA GLN A 63 29.93 13.77 -1.29
C GLN A 63 30.99 14.08 -0.23
N THR A 64 32.21 13.59 -0.45
CA THR A 64 33.40 14.00 0.29
C THR A 64 33.67 15.48 0.02
N VAL A 65 33.36 16.35 0.99
CA VAL A 65 33.73 17.76 0.94
C VAL A 65 35.23 17.89 1.15
N SER A 66 35.92 18.29 0.08
CA SER A 66 37.33 18.64 0.08
C SER A 66 37.58 19.86 0.98
N SER A 67 38.51 19.69 1.91
CA SER A 67 39.05 20.66 2.88
C SER A 67 39.20 22.10 2.35
N VAL A 68 38.46 23.05 2.93
CA VAL A 68 38.91 24.45 3.13
C VAL A 68 38.35 24.98 4.46
N ASN A 69 39.26 25.52 5.28
CA ASN A 69 39.10 26.22 6.56
C ASN A 69 38.82 25.37 7.82
N LYS A 70 39.91 24.97 8.46
CA LYS A 70 39.96 24.70 9.91
C LYS A 70 39.58 25.99 10.67
N LEU A 71 38.33 26.09 11.10
CA LEU A 71 37.97 26.95 12.22
C LEU A 71 38.39 26.21 13.49
N LYS A 72 39.28 26.83 14.27
CA LYS A 72 39.81 26.27 15.52
C LYS A 72 38.87 26.71 16.64
N GLU A 73 38.02 25.80 17.10
CA GLU A 73 37.23 26.00 18.30
C GLU A 73 37.90 25.22 19.44
N ASP A 74 38.34 25.97 20.44
CA ASP A 74 38.76 25.45 21.73
C ASP A 74 37.51 25.00 22.49
N ASP A 75 37.59 23.75 22.96
CA ASP A 75 36.82 23.15 24.05
C ASP A 75 35.71 22.14 23.69
N ALA A 76 35.83 21.00 24.37
CA ALA A 76 34.76 20.08 24.76
C ALA A 76 34.18 19.02 23.81
N ASN A 77 34.94 18.48 22.84
CA ASN A 77 34.70 17.09 22.41
C ASN A 77 35.48 16.11 23.31
N GLY A 78 35.12 16.13 24.60
CA GLY A 78 35.58 15.20 25.61
C GLY A 78 34.97 13.81 25.39
N ASP A 79 35.86 12.85 25.17
CA ASP A 79 35.78 11.40 25.24
C ASP A 79 34.42 10.67 25.00
N SER A 80 34.42 9.91 23.88
CA SER A 80 33.69 8.67 23.57
C SER A 80 32.19 8.58 23.85
N LEU A 81 31.36 8.57 22.81
CA LEU A 81 30.86 7.34 22.16
C LEU A 81 30.28 6.37 23.19
N PHE A 82 28.97 6.47 23.40
CA PHE A 82 28.11 5.44 23.99
C PHE A 82 28.75 4.05 23.85
N GLU A 83 29.15 3.48 24.99
CA GLU A 83 29.49 2.07 25.10
C GLU A 83 28.27 1.24 24.69
N PHE A 84 28.45 0.40 23.68
CA PHE A 84 27.58 -0.75 23.39
C PHE A 84 28.45 -2.00 23.41
#